data_AF-A0A7Y8LVX3-F1
#
_entry.id   AF-A0A7Y8LVX3-F1
#
_cell.length_a   1.000
_cell.length_b   1.000
_cell.length_c   1.000
_cell.angle_alpha   90.00
_cell.angle_beta   90.00
_cell.angle_gamma   90.00
#
_symmetry.space_group_name_H-M   'P 1'
#
loop_
_entity.id
_entity.type
_entity.pdbx_description
1 polymer ?
#
loop_
_entity_poly.entity_id
_entity_poly.type
_entity_poly.pdbx_seq_one_letter_code
_entity_poly.pdbx_strand_id
1 'polypeptide(L)' 'KVNVNMLAWPFGIYDNDLIRKAREAGYWATFTMERHPATLSHNVMALPRYLMTNGEGVKAFAIILTASTRG' A
#
# COMPACT_ATOMS: atom_id res chain seq x y z
N LYS A 1 -14.81 -15.10 -13.86
CA LYS A 1 -15.22 -14.34 -12.65
C LYS A 1 -13.95 -13.82 -11.99
N VAL A 2 -13.85 -12.51 -11.73
CA VAL A 2 -12.70 -11.93 -11.02
C VAL A 2 -12.90 -12.14 -9.52
N ASN A 3 -11.83 -12.51 -8.81
CA ASN A 3 -11.83 -12.58 -7.35
C ASN A 3 -11.23 -11.28 -6.79
N VAL A 4 -12.05 -10.49 -6.10
CA VAL A 4 -11.62 -9.23 -5.48
C VAL A 4 -11.24 -9.53 -4.04
N ASN A 5 -9.94 -9.68 -3.80
CA ASN A 5 -9.39 -10.10 -2.51
C ASN A 5 -8.34 -9.10 -1.97
N MET A 6 -8.11 -7.99 -2.67
CA MET A 6 -7.23 -6.90 -2.20
C MET A 6 -8.00 -5.58 -2.13
N LEU A 7 -7.68 -4.75 -1.13
CA LEU A 7 -8.36 -3.47 -0.87
C LEU A 7 -7.35 -2.31 -0.79
N ALA A 8 -7.62 -1.20 -1.45
CA ALA A 8 -6.91 0.05 -1.18
C ALA A 8 -7.72 0.86 -0.14
N TRP A 9 -7.09 1.22 0.98
CA TRP A 9 -7.73 2.08 1.97
C TRP A 9 -7.98 3.46 1.37
N PRO A 10 -9.23 3.98 1.41
CA PRO A 10 -9.53 5.33 0.95
C PRO A 10 -8.66 6.33 1.70
N PHE A 11 -7.91 7.15 0.96
CA PHE A 11 -6.95 8.11 1.51
C PHE A 11 -5.91 7.50 2.47
N GLY A 12 -5.68 6.19 2.40
CA GLY A 12 -4.77 5.50 3.33
C GLY A 12 -5.25 5.47 4.79
N ILE A 13 -6.52 5.77 5.05
CA ILE A 13 -7.08 5.83 6.41
C ILE A 13 -7.56 4.45 6.82
N TYR A 14 -7.06 3.96 7.95
CA TYR A 14 -7.44 2.67 8.52
C TYR A 14 -7.23 2.65 10.04
N ASP A 15 -7.83 1.67 10.70
CA ASP A 15 -7.57 1.31 12.08
C ASP A 15 -7.68 -0.23 12.24
N ASN A 16 -7.49 -0.72 13.47
CA ASN A 16 -7.55 -2.16 13.75
C ASN A 16 -8.93 -2.76 13.49
N ASP A 17 -10.01 -1.99 13.69
CA ASP A 17 -11.38 -2.46 13.50
C ASP A 17 -11.72 -2.60 12.01
N LEU A 18 -11.27 -1.65 11.19
CA LEU A 18 -11.36 -1.71 9.74
C LEU A 18 -10.54 -2.87 9.18
N ILE A 19 -9.31 -3.08 9.66
CA ILE A 19 -8.49 -4.25 9.28
C ILE A 19 -9.22 -5.55 9.59
N ARG A 20 -9.81 -5.68 10.79
CA ARG A 20 -10.56 -6.87 11.18
C ARG A 20 -11.74 -7.13 10.25
N LYS A 21 -12.55 -6.10 9.96
CA LYS A 21 -13.68 -6.21 9.01
C LYS A 21 -13.22 -6.60 7.61
N ALA A 22 -12.09 -6.08 7.13
CA ALA A 22 -11.54 -6.44 5.84
C ALA A 22 -11.13 -7.93 5.79
N ARG A 23 -10.53 -8.47 6.86
CA ARG A 23 -10.23 -9.91 6.95
C ARG A 23 -11.49 -10.75 6.94
N GLU A 24 -12.50 -10.37 7.72
CA GLU A 24 -13.81 -11.04 7.78
C GLU A 24 -14.51 -11.07 6.40
N ALA A 25 -14.31 -10.02 5.60
CA ALA A 25 -14.83 -9.91 4.24
C ALA A 25 -14.02 -10.70 3.19
N GLY A 26 -12.91 -11.35 3.57
CA GLY A 26 -12.09 -12.19 2.69
C GLY A 26 -10.95 -11.45 1.98
N TYR A 27 -10.60 -10.23 2.40
CA TYR A 27 -9.41 -9.56 1.90
C TYR A 27 -8.13 -10.13 2.55
N TRP A 28 -7.15 -10.50 1.75
CA TRP A 28 -5.86 -11.06 2.21
C TRP A 28 -4.73 -10.03 2.25
N ALA A 29 -4.89 -8.89 1.55
CA ALA A 29 -3.93 -7.79 1.55
C ALA A 29 -4.63 -6.45 1.35
N THR A 30 -4.09 -5.40 1.95
CA THR A 30 -4.61 -4.04 1.75
C THR A 30 -3.49 -3.00 1.68
N PHE A 31 -3.80 -1.83 1.12
CA PHE A 31 -2.81 -0.82 0.77
C PHE A 31 -3.10 0.55 1.38
N THR A 32 -2.06 1.19 1.92
CA THR A 32 -2.08 2.55 2.48
C THR A 32 -1.53 3.56 1.44
N MET A 33 -1.17 4.77 1.91
CA MET A 33 -0.50 5.82 1.12
C MET A 33 0.78 6.33 1.81
N GLU A 34 1.42 5.50 2.63
CA GLU A 34 2.70 5.83 3.27
C GLU A 34 3.84 5.82 2.23
N ARG A 35 4.68 6.87 2.22
CA ARG A 35 5.68 7.13 1.16
C ARG A 35 7.03 6.42 1.43
N HIS A 36 7.01 5.09 1.58
CA HIS A 36 8.21 4.26 1.68
C HIS A 36 8.01 2.89 1.02
N PRO A 37 9.10 2.12 0.76
CA PRO A 37 8.97 0.81 0.13
C PRO A 37 8.22 -0.16 1.02
N ALA A 38 7.42 -1.03 0.38
CA ALA A 38 6.87 -2.19 1.05
C ALA A 38 7.96 -3.25 1.21
N THR A 39 8.03 -3.85 2.40
CA THR A 39 8.97 -4.92 2.75
C THR A 39 8.21 -6.06 3.43
N LEU A 40 8.85 -7.23 3.56
CA LEU A 40 8.25 -8.40 4.22
C LEU A 40 7.94 -8.17 5.71
N SER A 41 8.50 -7.15 6.35
CA SER A 41 8.21 -6.81 7.75
C SER A 41 6.92 -6.02 7.94
N HIS A 42 6.32 -5.50 6.87
CA HIS A 42 5.07 -4.76 6.96
C HIS A 42 3.88 -5.70 7.20
N ASN A 43 2.87 -5.19 7.90
CA ASN A 43 1.58 -5.87 7.96
C ASN A 43 0.97 -5.93 6.55
N VAL A 44 0.65 -7.13 6.08
CA VAL A 44 0.02 -7.34 4.76
C VAL A 44 -1.32 -6.60 4.62
N MET A 45 -1.97 -6.26 5.75
CA MET A 45 -3.19 -5.44 5.81
C MET A 45 -2.92 -3.93 5.94
N ALA A 46 -1.69 -3.49 5.66
CA ALA A 46 -1.28 -2.09 5.67
C ALA A 46 -0.01 -1.90 4.81
N LEU A 47 -0.02 -2.37 3.56
CA LEU A 47 1.15 -2.24 2.68
C LEU A 47 1.31 -0.78 2.19
N PRO A 48 2.50 -0.17 2.32
CA PRO A 48 2.73 1.20 1.92
C PRO A 48 2.74 1.35 0.39
N ARG A 49 2.40 2.55 -0.09
CA ARG A 49 2.44 2.90 -1.52
C ARG A 49 2.82 4.35 -1.72
N TYR A 50 3.60 4.59 -2.76
CA TYR A 50 3.88 5.93 -3.26
C TYR A 50 2.69 6.48 -4.03
N LEU A 51 2.17 7.63 -3.59
CA LEU A 51 1.20 8.39 -4.38
C LEU A 51 1.94 9.14 -5.48
N MET A 52 1.69 8.76 -6.74
CA MET A 52 2.22 9.47 -7.89
C MET A 52 1.34 10.70 -8.16
N THR A 53 1.93 11.89 -8.14
CA THR A 53 1.24 13.15 -8.46
C THR A 53 1.92 13.81 -9.66
N ASN A 54 1.25 14.80 -10.27
CA ASN A 54 1.85 15.57 -11.38
C ASN A 54 3.13 16.33 -10.98
N GLY A 55 3.38 16.54 -9.67
CA GLY A 55 4.63 17.11 -9.17
C GLY A 55 5.80 16.12 -9.11
N GLU A 56 5.52 14.82 -9.11
CA GLU A 56 6.54 13.76 -9.10
C GLU A 56 7.01 13.47 -10.53
N GLY A 57 8.00 14.22 -11.00
CA GLY A 57 8.63 13.99 -12.30
C GLY A 57 9.56 12.77 -12.32
N VAL A 58 10.19 12.51 -13.46
CA VAL A 58 11.10 11.37 -13.70
C VAL A 58 12.18 11.22 -12.62
N LYS A 59 12.73 12.32 -12.10
CA LYS A 59 13.73 12.31 -11.02
C LYS A 59 13.19 11.71 -9.72
N ALA A 60 11.96 12.06 -9.34
CA ALA A 60 11.36 11.57 -8.12
C ALA A 60 11.01 10.08 -8.24
N PHE A 61 10.52 9.67 -9.41
CA PHE A 61 10.32 8.26 -9.74
C PHE A 61 11.62 7.43 -9.66
N ALA A 62 12.74 7.94 -10.19
CA ALA A 62 14.04 7.26 -10.10
C ALA A 62 14.53 7.06 -8.65
N ILE A 63 14.25 8.04 -7.78
CA ILE A 63 14.55 7.93 -6.34
C ILE A 63 13.71 6.82 -5.69
N ILE A 64 12.41 6.75 -6.01
CA ILE A 64 11.51 5.69 -5.53
C ILE A 64 12.05 4.31 -5.91
N LEU A 65 12.47 4.13 -7.18
CA LEU A 65 13.01 2.85 -7.65
C LEU A 65 14.29 2.46 -6.88
N THR A 66 15.19 3.40 -6.64
CA THR A 66 16.46 3.14 -5.93
C THR A 66 16.24 2.79 -4.46
N ALA A 67 15.23 3.40 -3.81
CA ALA A 67 14.88 3.10 -2.43
C ALA A 67 14.33 1.67 -2.27
N SER A 68 13.54 1.20 -3.25
CA SER A 68 12.94 -0.13 -3.23
C SER A 68 13.93 -1.28 -3.45
N THR A 69 15.09 -1.03 -4.06
CA THR A 69 16.14 -2.06 -4.29
C THR A 69 16.96 -2.38 -3.02
N ARG A 70 16.84 -1.57 -1.96
CA ARG A 70 17.66 -1.70 -0.73
C ARG A 70 16.92 -2.37 0.44
N GLY A 71 15.65 -2.75 0.25
CA GLY A 71 14.77 -3.32 1.28
C GLY A 71 14.58 -4.82 1.17
#